data_AF-A0A817J8V4-F1
#
_entry.id   AF-A0A817J8V4-F1
#
_cell.length_a   1.000
_cell.length_b   1.000
_cell.length_c   1.000
_cell.angle_alpha   90.00
_cell.angle_beta   90.00
_cell.angle_gamma   90.00
#
_symmetry.space_group_name_H-M   'P 1'
#
loop_
_entity.id
_entity.type
_entity.pdbx_description
1 polymer ?
#
loop_
_entity_poly.entity_id
_entity_poly.type
_entity_poly.pdbx_seq_one_letter_code
_entity_poly.pdbx_strand_id
1 'polypeptide(L)'
;MGKPDDKYFNSIPKNWSFICQDTMLGLLHYPQTPKIDLNESAAVEIWLTTPPHRINGNDTVIIQWKLRECTDCFTWTPKQLSFNIENFHERQILKITRVKDGSQTSLIPVFNGGGFDNVLPEVYSIIIQ
;
A
#
# COMPACT_ATOMS: atom_id res chain seq x y z
N MET A 1 -4.78 23.87 -38.43
CA MET A 1 -4.63 22.75 -37.48
C MET A 1 -5.98 22.04 -37.38
N GLY A 2 -6.03 20.76 -37.74
CA GLY A 2 -7.25 19.96 -37.68
C GLY A 2 -7.53 19.50 -36.26
N LYS A 3 -8.80 19.57 -35.83
CA LYS A 3 -9.23 18.95 -34.58
C LYS A 3 -9.12 17.43 -34.74
N PRO A 4 -8.71 16.68 -33.70
CA PRO A 4 -8.76 15.22 -33.73
C PRO A 4 -10.18 14.77 -34.07
N ASP A 5 -10.31 13.84 -35.01
CA ASP A 5 -11.59 13.25 -35.40
C ASP A 5 -11.90 11.99 -34.57
N ASP A 6 -13.12 11.48 -34.67
CA ASP A 6 -13.56 10.31 -33.89
C ASP A 6 -12.73 9.06 -34.17
N LYS A 7 -12.06 8.99 -35.33
CA LYS A 7 -11.19 7.86 -35.70
C LYS A 7 -9.95 7.81 -34.81
N TYR A 8 -9.40 8.97 -34.44
CA TYR A 8 -8.30 9.07 -33.47
C TYR A 8 -8.70 8.55 -32.09
N PHE A 9 -9.88 8.95 -31.59
CA PHE A 9 -10.34 8.49 -30.27
C PHE A 9 -10.74 7.01 -30.25
N ASN A 10 -11.26 6.49 -31.36
CA ASN A 10 -11.60 5.08 -31.50
C ASN A 10 -10.37 4.16 -31.62
N SER A 11 -9.18 4.68 -31.96
CA SER A 11 -7.94 3.90 -31.97
C SER A 11 -7.24 3.84 -30.62
N ILE A 12 -7.70 4.59 -29.61
CA ILE A 12 -7.16 4.50 -28.26
C ILE A 12 -7.65 3.19 -27.64
N PRO A 13 -6.73 2.29 -27.20
CA PRO A 13 -7.11 1.03 -26.58
C PRO A 13 -8.02 1.28 -25.38
N LYS A 14 -9.26 0.80 -25.41
CA LYS A 14 -10.25 1.06 -24.34
C LYS A 14 -9.89 0.44 -22.98
N ASN A 15 -8.88 -0.42 -22.96
CA ASN A 15 -8.28 -0.97 -21.75
C ASN A 15 -7.18 -0.08 -21.17
N TRP A 16 -6.95 1.13 -21.68
CA TRP A 16 -5.91 2.06 -21.23
C TRP A 16 -5.88 2.23 -19.70
N SER A 17 -7.03 2.20 -19.03
CA SER A 17 -7.14 2.25 -17.55
C SER A 17 -6.56 1.02 -16.83
N PHE A 18 -6.45 -0.13 -17.51
CA PHE A 18 -5.86 -1.37 -16.99
C PHE A 18 -4.40 -1.56 -17.40
N ILE A 19 -4.00 -1.14 -18.60
CA ILE A 19 -2.62 -1.32 -19.12
C ILE A 19 -1.67 -0.18 -18.74
N CYS A 20 -2.16 1.01 -18.37
CA CYS A 20 -1.33 2.07 -17.78
C CYS A 20 -1.25 1.88 -16.25
N GLN A 21 -0.74 0.73 -15.80
CA GLN A 21 -0.26 0.63 -14.43
C GLN A 21 1.10 1.33 -14.37
N ASP A 22 1.20 2.33 -13.50
CA ASP A 22 2.48 2.92 -13.19
C ASP A 22 3.28 1.91 -12.38
N THR A 23 4.18 1.20 -13.06
CA THR A 23 5.04 0.16 -12.50
C THR A 23 5.96 0.68 -11.38
N MET A 24 6.01 2.00 -11.17
CA MET A 24 6.80 2.64 -10.13
C MET A 24 6.01 2.91 -8.85
N LEU A 25 4.67 2.73 -8.83
CA LEU A 25 3.89 2.78 -7.60
C LEU A 25 4.23 1.57 -6.73
N GLY A 26 4.64 1.81 -5.50
CA GLY A 26 5.07 0.76 -4.60
C GLY A 26 5.18 1.21 -3.15
N LEU A 27 5.06 0.23 -2.26
CA LEU A 27 5.23 0.38 -0.83
C LEU A 27 6.58 -0.23 -0.42
N LEU A 28 7.32 0.46 0.42
CA LEU A 28 8.53 -0.07 1.04
C LEU A 28 8.33 -0.15 2.55
N HIS A 29 8.98 -1.13 3.16
CA HIS A 29 8.94 -1.30 4.60
C HIS A 29 10.23 -1.90 5.16
N TYR A 30 10.52 -1.55 6.41
CA TYR A 30 11.66 -2.09 7.15
C TYR A 30 11.33 -2.21 8.65
N PRO A 31 11.64 -3.35 9.31
CA PRO A 31 12.18 -4.58 8.74
C PRO A 31 11.17 -5.33 7.87
N GLN A 32 11.66 -6.15 6.93
CA GLN A 32 10.80 -6.98 6.06
C GLN A 32 10.14 -8.15 6.81
N THR A 33 10.86 -8.67 7.81
CA THR A 33 10.45 -9.83 8.61
C THR A 33 10.61 -9.52 10.11
N PRO A 34 9.77 -8.66 10.71
CA PRO A 34 9.80 -8.43 12.15
C PRO A 34 9.49 -9.73 12.90
N LYS A 35 10.38 -10.10 13.81
CA LYS A 35 10.11 -11.11 14.83
C LYS A 35 9.53 -10.43 16.06
N ILE A 36 8.40 -10.90 16.56
CA ILE A 36 7.69 -10.27 17.68
C ILE A 36 7.31 -11.35 18.68
N ASP A 37 7.92 -11.39 19.85
CA ASP A 37 7.55 -12.37 20.89
C ASP A 37 6.21 -11.98 21.56
N LEU A 38 5.60 -12.91 22.29
CA LEU A 38 4.28 -12.69 22.92
C LEU A 38 4.32 -11.49 23.88
N ASN A 39 3.34 -10.59 23.75
CA ASN A 39 3.23 -9.32 24.49
C ASN A 39 4.31 -8.28 24.16
N GLU A 40 5.15 -8.52 23.15
CA GLU A 40 6.13 -7.56 22.67
C GLU A 40 5.63 -6.77 21.46
N SER A 41 6.37 -5.73 21.08
CA SER A 41 6.07 -4.91 19.91
C SER A 41 7.30 -4.66 19.06
N ALA A 42 7.09 -4.57 17.74
CA ALA A 42 8.08 -4.09 16.80
C ALA A 42 7.59 -2.84 16.08
N ALA A 43 8.51 -1.94 15.76
CA ALA A 43 8.26 -0.81 14.88
C ALA A 43 8.65 -1.20 13.45
N VAL A 44 7.73 -1.01 12.51
CA VAL A 44 7.97 -1.16 11.08
C VAL A 44 7.86 0.22 10.44
N GLU A 45 8.93 0.68 9.81
CA GLU A 45 8.94 1.88 8.99
C GLU A 45 8.26 1.58 7.66
N ILE A 46 7.36 2.46 7.21
CA ILE A 46 6.59 2.36 5.97
C ILE A 46 6.74 3.65 5.18
N TRP A 47 7.01 3.56 3.87
CA TRP A 47 7.06 4.70 2.96
C TRP A 47 6.78 4.27 1.51
N LEU A 48 6.59 5.22 0.60
CA LEU A 48 6.32 4.95 -0.81
C LEU A 48 7.55 5.15 -1.69
N THR A 49 7.62 4.42 -2.80
CA THR A 49 8.65 4.58 -3.83
C THR A 49 8.46 5.85 -4.66
N THR A 50 7.21 6.26 -4.84
CA THR A 50 6.79 7.38 -5.68
C THR A 50 5.59 8.09 -5.06
N PRO A 51 5.35 9.37 -5.40
CA PRO A 51 4.17 10.07 -4.94
C PRO A 51 2.90 9.44 -5.53
N PRO A 52 1.77 9.43 -4.79
CA PRO A 52 0.51 8.98 -5.32
C PRO A 52 0.02 9.88 -6.47
N HIS A 53 -0.74 9.31 -7.39
CA HIS A 53 -1.31 10.06 -8.51
C HIS A 53 -2.43 10.98 -8.04
N ARG A 54 -2.49 12.19 -8.60
CA ARG A 54 -3.64 13.09 -8.39
C ARG A 54 -4.80 12.66 -9.27
N ILE A 55 -5.84 12.09 -8.66
CA ILE A 55 -7.06 11.64 -9.34
C ILE A 55 -8.24 12.47 -8.81
N ASN A 56 -8.97 13.13 -9.70
CA ASN A 56 -10.10 14.02 -9.34
C ASN A 56 -9.73 15.09 -8.29
N GLY A 57 -8.51 15.60 -8.34
CA GLY A 57 -8.00 16.62 -7.41
C GLY A 57 -7.51 16.08 -6.06
N ASN A 58 -7.61 14.78 -5.80
CA ASN A 58 -7.09 14.13 -4.60
C ASN A 58 -5.81 13.35 -4.95
N ASP A 59 -4.72 13.64 -4.24
CA ASP A 59 -3.40 13.00 -4.37
C ASP A 59 -3.02 12.18 -3.13
N THR A 60 -4.00 11.83 -2.32
CA THR A 60 -3.79 11.05 -1.10
C THR A 60 -4.06 9.58 -1.36
N VAL A 61 -3.17 8.73 -0.83
CA VAL A 61 -3.43 7.29 -0.61
C VAL A 61 -3.52 7.02 0.89
N ILE A 62 -4.54 6.27 1.27
CA ILE A 62 -4.70 5.75 2.63
C ILE A 62 -4.37 4.26 2.60
N ILE A 63 -3.47 3.85 3.49
CA ILE A 63 -3.03 2.47 3.61
C ILE A 63 -3.55 1.93 4.94
N GLN A 64 -4.28 0.83 4.87
CA GLN A 64 -4.70 0.01 5.99
C GLN A 64 -4.06 -1.37 5.88
N TRP A 65 -4.27 -2.22 6.88
CA TRP A 65 -3.73 -3.58 6.86
C TRP A 65 -4.78 -4.60 7.28
N LYS A 66 -4.64 -5.81 6.76
CA LYS A 66 -5.40 -7.00 7.16
C LYS A 66 -4.45 -8.16 7.44
N LEU A 67 -4.77 -8.98 8.43
CA LEU A 67 -4.06 -10.22 8.67
C LEU A 67 -4.60 -11.32 7.76
N ARG A 68 -3.69 -12.13 7.20
CA ARG A 68 -4.07 -13.31 6.41
C ARG A 68 -4.43 -14.50 7.30
N GLU A 69 -3.60 -14.78 8.29
CA GLU A 69 -3.72 -15.88 9.24
C GLU A 69 -3.64 -15.34 10.66
N CYS A 70 -4.10 -16.10 11.65
CA CYS A 70 -4.03 -15.67 13.06
C CYS A 70 -4.68 -14.29 13.27
N THR A 71 -5.92 -14.12 12.81
CA THR A 71 -6.58 -12.81 12.60
C THR A 71 -6.75 -11.96 13.87
N ASP A 72 -6.58 -12.56 15.04
CA ASP A 72 -6.67 -11.93 16.36
C ASP A 72 -5.36 -12.03 17.18
N CYS A 73 -4.26 -12.45 16.56
CA CYS A 73 -2.97 -12.66 17.24
C CYS A 73 -2.10 -11.41 17.29
N PHE A 74 -2.36 -10.45 16.40
CA PHE A 74 -1.62 -9.20 16.34
C PHE A 74 -2.56 -8.00 16.33
N THR A 75 -2.09 -6.92 16.93
CA THR A 75 -2.71 -5.60 16.82
C THR A 75 -1.66 -4.60 16.37
N TRP A 76 -2.08 -3.51 15.73
CA TRP A 76 -1.16 -2.46 15.30
C TRP A 76 -1.74 -1.07 15.49
N THR A 77 -0.84 -0.10 15.58
CA THR A 77 -1.11 1.33 15.67
C THR A 77 -0.07 2.11 14.83
N PRO A 78 -0.48 3.10 14.04
CA PRO A 78 -1.86 3.54 13.79
C PRO A 78 -2.64 2.53 12.94
N LYS A 79 -3.98 2.66 12.87
CA LYS A 79 -4.83 1.78 12.06
C LYS A 79 -4.74 2.04 10.56
N GLN A 80 -4.30 3.23 10.20
CA GLN A 80 -4.06 3.64 8.82
C GLN A 80 -2.88 4.62 8.76
N LEU A 81 -2.19 4.62 7.64
CA LEU A 81 -1.21 5.64 7.27
C LEU A 81 -1.71 6.41 6.05
N SER A 82 -1.35 7.68 5.95
CA SER A 82 -1.76 8.55 4.86
C SER A 82 -0.54 9.13 4.18
N PHE A 83 -0.48 8.97 2.87
CA PHE A 83 0.61 9.50 2.05
C PHE A 83 0.05 10.39 0.94
N ASN A 84 0.76 11.46 0.61
CA ASN A 84 0.46 12.37 -0.48
C ASN A 84 1.77 12.82 -1.16
N ILE A 85 1.67 13.77 -2.09
CA ILE A 85 2.84 14.28 -2.83
C ILE A 85 3.92 14.91 -1.93
N GLU A 86 3.55 15.39 -0.74
CA GLU A 86 4.46 16.09 0.17
C GLU A 86 5.21 15.11 1.06
N ASN A 87 4.57 14.02 1.51
CA ASN A 87 5.12 13.13 2.54
C ASN A 87 5.37 11.68 2.09
N PHE A 88 5.19 11.33 0.80
CA PHE A 88 5.32 9.94 0.31
C PHE A 88 6.67 9.29 0.66
N HIS A 89 7.74 10.08 0.75
CA HIS A 89 9.11 9.63 1.04
C HIS A 89 9.41 9.57 2.54
N GLU A 90 8.53 10.13 3.38
CA GLU A 90 8.71 10.12 4.83
C GLU A 90 8.43 8.72 5.38
N ARG A 91 9.30 8.27 6.29
CA ARG A 91 9.13 6.99 6.97
C ARG A 91 8.14 7.15 8.12
N GLN A 92 6.96 6.60 7.93
CA GLN A 92 5.93 6.56 8.96
C GLN A 92 6.00 5.23 9.72
N ILE A 93 5.74 5.24 11.02
CA ILE A 93 5.90 4.06 11.89
C ILE A 93 4.57 3.34 12.05
N LEU A 94 4.57 2.04 11.74
CA LEU A 94 3.55 1.08 12.11
C LEU A 94 4.07 0.22 13.27
N LYS A 95 3.54 0.45 14.48
CA LYS A 95 3.86 -0.38 15.65
C LYS A 95 2.94 -1.59 15.66
N ILE A 96 3.52 -2.78 15.59
CA ILE A 96 2.81 -4.07 15.60
C ILE A 96 3.10 -4.75 16.94
N THR A 97 2.07 -5.30 17.58
CA THR A 97 2.12 -5.96 18.88
C THR A 97 1.52 -7.35 18.80
N ARG A 98 2.23 -8.38 19.28
CA ARG A 98 1.68 -9.75 19.40
C ARG A 98 0.88 -9.85 20.69
N VAL A 99 -0.39 -10.24 20.57
CA VAL A 99 -1.33 -10.36 21.70
C VAL A 99 -1.74 -11.80 21.99
N LYS A 100 -1.55 -12.73 21.02
CA LYS A 100 -1.72 -14.17 21.22
C LYS A 100 -0.60 -14.94 20.55
N ASP A 101 -0.31 -16.12 21.08
CA ASP A 101 0.60 -17.04 20.43
C ASP A 101 -0.03 -17.61 19.15
N GLY A 102 0.79 -17.93 18.17
CA GLY A 102 0.33 -18.41 16.88
C GLY A 102 1.43 -18.51 15.84
N SER A 103 1.11 -19.13 14.71
CA SER A 103 2.05 -19.33 13.61
C SER A 103 2.50 -18.01 12.98
N GLN A 104 3.57 -18.07 12.20
CA GLN A 104 3.97 -17.01 11.28
C GLN A 104 2.76 -16.54 10.47
N THR A 105 2.62 -15.23 10.28
CA THR A 105 1.52 -14.65 9.50
C THR A 105 2.04 -13.56 8.57
N SER A 106 1.13 -13.00 7.78
CA SER A 106 1.40 -11.84 6.92
C SER A 106 0.37 -10.75 7.17
N LEU A 107 0.88 -9.52 7.25
CA LEU A 107 0.10 -8.31 7.32
C LEU A 107 0.06 -7.70 5.91
N ILE A 108 -1.09 -7.82 5.25
CA ILE A 108 -1.30 -7.43 3.85
C ILE A 108 -1.83 -6.01 3.81
N PRO A 109 -1.21 -5.08 3.07
CA PRO A 109 -1.73 -3.73 2.94
C PRO A 109 -3.06 -3.70 2.15
N VAL A 110 -3.85 -2.67 2.38
CA VAL A 110 -5.06 -2.34 1.64
C VAL A 110 -4.92 -0.87 1.24
N PHE A 111 -4.72 -0.64 -0.06
CA PHE A 111 -4.57 0.69 -0.62
C PHE A 111 -5.93 1.30 -0.95
N ASN A 112 -6.07 2.60 -0.68
CA ASN A 112 -7.25 3.39 -1.03
C ASN A 112 -6.81 4.74 -1.59
N GLY A 113 -6.98 4.96 -2.90
CA GLY A 113 -6.67 6.19 -3.60
C GLY A 113 -5.29 6.24 -4.26
N GLY A 114 -5.01 7.37 -4.91
CA GLY A 114 -3.68 7.70 -5.43
C GLY A 114 -3.16 6.80 -6.56
N GLY A 115 -4.04 6.02 -7.20
CA GLY A 115 -3.66 5.01 -8.20
C GLY A 115 -3.15 3.70 -7.60
N PHE A 116 -2.86 3.67 -6.30
CA PHE A 116 -2.41 2.48 -5.56
C PHE A 116 -3.50 1.41 -5.42
N ASP A 117 -4.77 1.76 -5.64
CA ASP A 117 -5.89 0.81 -5.72
C ASP A 117 -5.68 -0.29 -6.77
N ASN A 118 -4.86 -0.01 -7.79
CA ASN A 118 -4.55 -0.93 -8.88
C ASN A 118 -3.25 -1.73 -8.64
N VAL A 119 -2.55 -1.48 -7.53
CA VAL A 119 -1.30 -2.15 -7.15
C VAL A 119 -1.63 -3.44 -6.42
N LEU A 120 -0.98 -4.55 -6.78
CA LEU A 120 -1.21 -5.86 -6.17
C LEU A 120 -0.69 -5.89 -4.71
N PRO A 121 -1.56 -5.91 -3.68
CA PRO A 121 -1.11 -5.71 -2.30
C PRO A 121 -0.27 -6.85 -1.73
N GLU A 122 -0.46 -8.07 -2.24
CA GLU A 122 0.22 -9.28 -1.77
C GLU A 122 1.76 -9.17 -1.95
N VAL A 123 2.24 -8.42 -2.94
CA VAL A 123 3.67 -8.20 -3.19
C VAL A 123 4.32 -7.35 -2.09
N TYR A 124 3.51 -6.59 -1.35
CA TYR A 124 3.96 -5.65 -0.32
C TYR A 124 3.62 -6.10 1.11
N SER A 125 3.33 -7.39 1.27
CA SER A 125 3.01 -8.00 2.56
C SER A 125 4.20 -7.89 3.53
N ILE A 126 3.92 -7.59 4.80
CA ILE A 126 4.90 -7.68 5.89
C ILE A 126 4.78 -9.07 6.50
N ILE A 127 5.86 -9.85 6.48
CA ILE A 127 5.86 -11.20 7.05
C ILE A 127 6.22 -11.12 8.53
N ILE A 128 5.36 -11.56 9.42
CA ILE A 128 5.58 -11.46 10.87
C ILE A 128 5.89 -12.85 11.43
N GLN A 129 7.00 -12.95 12.17
CA GLN A 129 7.48 -14.19 12.82
C GLN A 129 7.16 -14.18 14.32
#